data_AF-A0AAD4TVH9-F1
#
_entry.id   AF-A0AAD4TVH9-F1
#
_cell.length_a   1.000
_cell.length_b   1.000
_cell.length_c   1.000
_cell.angle_alpha   90.00
_cell.angle_beta   90.00
_cell.angle_gamma   90.00
#
_symmetry.space_group_name_H-M   'P 1'
#
loop_
_entity.id
_entity.type
_entity.pdbx_description
1 polymer ?
#
loop_
_entity_poly.entity_id
_entity_poly.type
_entity_poly.pdbx_seq_one_letter_code
_entity_poly.pdbx_strand_id
1 'polypeptide(L)'
;MPFHFISLSRKLQSRQHHLCPGLVHCHHADGEGDGEEQEKNERVEWPVSPPYAGICLAYFASGFNTGAVDHEADGSTNSGIFQINSRKWCKNLNPNVPNLCQMYCSDLLNPNLKDTVICAMKITQDPQGLGSWEAWRHHCQGKDLSDWVDGCEL
;
A
#
# COMPACT_ATOMS: atom_id res chain seq x y z
N MET A 1 -25.41 -2.52 53.95
CA MET A 1 -24.13 -3.20 53.63
C MET A 1 -24.07 -3.35 52.11
N PRO A 2 -23.26 -2.51 51.43
CA PRO A 2 -23.24 -2.34 49.98
C PRO A 2 -22.13 -3.19 49.32
N PHE A 3 -22.25 -3.54 48.05
CA PHE A 3 -21.08 -3.69 47.16
C PHE A 3 -21.45 -3.37 45.70
N HIS A 4 -20.88 -2.27 45.21
CA HIS A 4 -20.67 -1.94 43.81
C HIS A 4 -19.56 -2.83 43.22
N PHE A 5 -19.72 -3.28 41.97
CA PHE A 5 -18.64 -3.57 41.01
C PHE A 5 -19.19 -3.18 39.62
N ILE A 6 -18.99 -1.93 39.18
CA ILE A 6 -17.89 -1.45 38.33
C ILE A 6 -17.76 -2.25 37.01
N SER A 7 -18.06 -1.51 35.93
CA SER A 7 -17.81 -1.83 34.52
C SER A 7 -16.38 -2.32 34.26
N LEU A 8 -16.24 -3.45 33.56
CA LEU A 8 -15.01 -3.79 32.85
C LEU A 8 -15.32 -4.09 31.36
N SER A 9 -15.31 -3.00 30.60
CA SER A 9 -14.56 -2.80 29.37
C SER A 9 -14.29 -3.98 28.42
N ARG A 10 -14.73 -3.77 27.18
CA ARG A 10 -14.27 -4.33 25.91
C ARG A 10 -12.73 -4.34 25.80
N LYS A 11 -12.06 -5.31 26.42
CA LYS A 11 -10.62 -5.58 26.25
C LYS A 11 -10.40 -7.07 26.05
N LEU A 12 -11.00 -7.61 24.98
CA LEU A 12 -10.74 -8.96 24.48
C LEU A 12 -10.14 -8.93 23.06
N GLN A 13 -9.42 -7.85 22.73
CA GLN A 13 -8.58 -7.75 21.53
C GLN A 13 -7.28 -6.99 21.81
N SER A 14 -6.70 -7.13 23.01
CA SER A 14 -5.49 -6.39 23.43
C SER A 14 -4.20 -7.22 23.37
N ARG A 15 -4.17 -8.35 22.66
CA ARG A 15 -2.96 -9.20 22.56
C ARG A 15 -2.80 -9.85 21.19
N GLN A 16 -2.66 -9.03 20.16
CA GLN A 16 -1.81 -9.37 19.02
C GLN A 16 -0.91 -8.17 18.77
N HIS A 17 0.19 -8.18 19.53
CA HIS A 17 1.52 -7.70 19.17
C HIS A 17 1.60 -6.63 18.07
N HIS A 18 2.07 -5.44 18.47
CA HIS A 18 3.18 -4.70 17.86
C HIS A 18 3.72 -5.29 16.55
N LEU A 19 2.94 -5.20 15.49
CA LEU A 19 3.35 -5.46 14.13
C LEU A 19 3.16 -4.12 13.42
N CYS A 20 4.20 -3.29 13.51
CA CYS A 20 4.76 -2.86 12.24
C CYS A 20 5.25 -4.17 11.59
N PRO A 21 4.55 -4.79 10.63
CA PRO A 21 5.15 -5.86 9.85
C PRO A 21 6.42 -5.25 9.25
N GLY A 22 7.55 -5.80 9.67
CA GLY A 22 8.86 -5.22 9.42
C GLY A 22 9.10 -5.02 7.93
N LEU A 23 8.95 -3.78 7.47
CA LEU A 23 9.73 -3.20 6.38
C LEU A 23 9.65 -1.66 6.40
N VAL A 24 9.83 -1.06 7.57
CA VAL A 24 10.39 0.29 7.67
C VAL A 24 11.41 0.26 8.81
N HIS A 25 12.58 -0.33 8.55
CA HIS A 25 13.75 0.08 9.31
C HIS A 25 14.09 1.49 8.81
N CYS A 26 13.58 2.51 9.51
CA CYS A 26 14.17 3.84 9.41
C CYS A 26 15.59 3.71 9.98
N HIS A 27 16.58 3.57 9.10
CA HIS A 27 17.98 3.68 9.51
C HIS A 27 18.16 5.06 10.14
N HIS A 28 18.44 5.09 11.44
CA HIS A 28 19.16 6.20 12.04
C HIS A 28 20.54 6.24 11.37
N ALA A 29 20.76 7.21 10.49
CA ALA A 29 22.08 7.51 9.97
C ALA A 29 22.73 8.54 10.89
N ASP A 30 23.39 8.05 11.94
CA ASP A 30 24.45 8.79 12.62
C ASP A 30 25.77 8.44 11.93
N GLY A 31 26.43 9.40 11.26
CA GLY A 31 27.79 9.19 10.74
C GLY A 31 28.18 10.08 9.56
N GLU A 32 29.05 11.04 9.85
CA GLU A 32 29.88 11.83 8.93
C GLU A 32 30.71 10.94 7.97
N GLY A 33 30.72 11.22 6.66
CA GLY A 33 31.57 10.54 5.69
C GLY A 33 31.28 10.92 4.23
N ASP A 34 32.32 11.32 3.50
CA ASP A 34 32.28 11.97 2.19
C ASP A 34 31.82 11.10 1.01
N GLY A 35 31.06 11.73 0.10
CA GLY A 35 31.05 11.48 -1.34
C GLY A 35 30.38 10.20 -1.85
N GLU A 36 29.10 10.29 -2.22
CA GLU A 36 28.53 9.47 -3.30
C GLU A 36 27.24 10.08 -3.85
N GLU A 37 26.96 9.72 -5.10
CA GLU A 37 26.03 10.29 -6.07
C GLU A 37 24.65 10.69 -5.50
N GLN A 38 24.23 11.92 -5.79
CA GLN A 38 22.91 12.43 -5.41
C GLN A 38 21.81 11.65 -6.15
N GLU A 39 21.36 10.54 -5.59
CA GLU A 39 20.04 10.00 -5.92
C GLU A 39 19.02 11.01 -5.40
N LYS A 40 18.49 11.80 -6.33
CA LYS A 40 17.43 12.77 -6.12
C LYS A 40 16.23 12.03 -5.51
N ASN A 41 16.17 12.01 -4.17
CA ASN A 41 15.05 11.56 -3.36
C ASN A 41 13.86 12.50 -3.62
N GLU A 42 13.24 12.34 -4.78
CA GLU A 42 11.99 12.95 -5.12
C GLU A 42 10.92 12.15 -4.39
N ARG A 43 10.67 12.53 -3.14
CA ARG A 43 9.50 12.08 -2.38
C ARG A 43 8.30 12.21 -3.31
N VAL A 44 7.76 11.07 -3.74
CA VAL A 44 6.55 11.04 -4.56
C VAL A 44 5.41 11.50 -3.67
N GLU A 45 5.17 12.81 -3.67
CA GLU A 45 4.12 13.45 -2.92
C GLU A 45 2.79 13.08 -3.58
N TRP A 46 1.98 12.25 -2.90
CA TRP A 46 0.65 11.84 -3.37
C TRP A 46 -0.29 13.06 -3.33
N PRO A 47 -0.79 13.57 -4.47
CA PRO A 47 -1.60 14.78 -4.50
C PRO A 47 -3.02 14.62 -3.94
N VAL A 48 -3.50 13.42 -3.52
CA VAL A 48 -4.95 13.25 -3.23
C VAL A 48 -5.35 12.22 -2.16
N SER A 49 -4.46 11.74 -1.28
CA SER A 49 -4.92 10.93 -0.14
C SER A 49 -4.05 11.12 1.11
N PRO A 50 -4.63 11.12 2.32
CA PRO A 50 -3.84 10.91 3.53
C PRO A 50 -2.98 9.66 3.33
N PRO A 51 -1.70 9.66 3.76
CA PRO A 51 -0.78 8.52 3.54
C PRO A 51 -1.39 7.18 3.99
N TYR A 52 -2.35 7.24 4.90
CA TYR A 52 -3.12 6.15 5.51
C TYR A 52 -3.86 5.29 4.48
N ALA A 53 -4.40 5.90 3.41
CA ALA A 53 -5.19 5.18 2.43
C ALA A 53 -4.35 4.18 1.65
N GLY A 54 -3.16 4.62 1.21
CA GLY A 54 -2.19 3.74 0.54
C GLY A 54 -1.72 2.60 1.45
N ILE A 55 -1.48 2.90 2.74
CA ILE A 55 -1.02 1.90 3.72
C ILE A 55 -2.07 0.80 3.94
N CYS A 56 -3.33 1.18 4.19
CA CYS A 56 -4.41 0.20 4.37
C CYS A 56 -4.61 -0.65 3.11
N LEU A 57 -4.61 -0.01 1.93
CA LEU A 57 -4.72 -0.74 0.67
C LEU A 57 -3.57 -1.74 0.47
N ALA A 58 -2.33 -1.30 0.65
CA ALA A 58 -1.15 -2.15 0.48
C ALA A 58 -1.18 -3.39 1.40
N TYR A 59 -1.62 -3.20 2.64
CA TYR A 59 -1.77 -4.32 3.58
C TYR A 59 -2.80 -5.35 3.10
N PHE A 60 -4.02 -4.92 2.77
CA PHE A 60 -5.09 -5.84 2.39
C PHE A 60 -4.95 -6.38 0.95
N ALA A 61 -4.25 -5.67 0.08
CA ALA A 61 -3.99 -6.12 -1.28
C ALA A 61 -2.90 -7.20 -1.33
N SER A 62 -1.78 -7.00 -0.64
CA SER A 62 -0.59 -7.85 -0.80
C SER A 62 0.13 -8.22 0.50
N GLY A 63 -0.32 -7.72 1.65
CA GLY A 63 0.42 -7.83 2.90
C GLY A 63 1.76 -7.08 2.85
N PHE A 64 1.82 -5.96 2.11
CA PHE A 64 3.04 -5.20 1.83
C PHE A 64 4.09 -5.93 0.97
N ASN A 65 3.75 -7.05 0.35
CA ASN A 65 4.70 -7.78 -0.50
C ASN A 65 4.80 -7.14 -1.89
N THR A 66 5.94 -6.49 -2.15
CA THR A 66 6.23 -5.86 -3.46
C THR A 66 6.38 -6.88 -4.58
N GLY A 67 6.75 -8.12 -4.29
CA GLY A 67 6.85 -9.22 -5.26
C GLY A 67 5.56 -10.02 -5.43
N ALA A 68 4.43 -9.58 -4.88
CA ALA A 68 3.18 -10.33 -4.95
C ALA A 68 2.63 -10.41 -6.39
N VAL A 69 2.26 -11.62 -6.80
CA VAL A 69 1.61 -11.88 -8.08
C VAL A 69 0.43 -12.81 -7.82
N ASP A 70 -0.73 -12.41 -8.34
CA ASP A 70 -1.94 -13.22 -8.33
C ASP A 70 -2.51 -13.36 -9.75
N HIS A 71 -3.14 -14.50 -10.02
CA HIS A 71 -3.59 -14.89 -11.36
C HIS A 71 -5.11 -15.03 -11.38
N GLU A 72 -5.76 -14.22 -12.20
CA GLU A 72 -7.20 -14.23 -12.38
C GLU A 72 -7.64 -15.32 -13.36
N ALA A 73 -8.88 -15.78 -13.25
CA ALA A 73 -9.44 -16.82 -14.11
C ALA A 73 -9.50 -16.42 -15.60
N ASP A 74 -9.51 -15.13 -15.92
CA ASP A 74 -9.49 -14.62 -17.30
C ASP A 74 -8.06 -14.52 -17.88
N GLY A 75 -7.05 -14.94 -17.12
CA GLY A 75 -5.64 -14.89 -17.50
C GLY A 75 -4.96 -13.54 -17.27
N SER A 76 -5.67 -12.55 -16.72
CA SER A 76 -5.04 -11.32 -16.23
C SER A 76 -4.27 -11.58 -14.93
N THR A 77 -3.31 -10.70 -14.63
CA THR A 77 -2.47 -10.81 -13.42
C THR A 77 -2.59 -9.56 -12.59
N ASN A 78 -2.70 -9.72 -11.27
CA ASN A 78 -2.56 -8.65 -10.30
C ASN A 78 -1.09 -8.62 -9.85
N SER A 79 -0.45 -7.45 -9.90
CA SER A 79 1.00 -7.35 -9.65
C SER A 79 1.35 -6.29 -8.61
N GLY A 80 2.30 -6.64 -7.76
CA GLY A 80 2.98 -5.74 -6.84
C GLY A 80 2.19 -5.42 -5.58
N ILE A 81 2.69 -4.45 -4.83
CA ILE A 81 2.19 -4.07 -3.49
C ILE A 81 0.72 -3.64 -3.49
N PHE A 82 0.25 -3.05 -4.60
CA PHE A 82 -1.14 -2.61 -4.79
C PHE A 82 -1.96 -3.56 -5.65
N GLN A 83 -1.43 -4.72 -6.06
CA GLN A 83 -2.17 -5.69 -6.88
C GLN A 83 -2.80 -5.04 -8.13
N ILE A 84 -1.99 -4.30 -8.90
CA ILE A 84 -2.46 -3.59 -10.10
C ILE A 84 -2.67 -4.60 -11.23
N ASN A 85 -3.86 -4.59 -11.82
CA ASN A 85 -4.30 -5.62 -12.77
C ASN A 85 -3.89 -5.34 -14.24
N SER A 86 -3.36 -6.36 -14.91
CA SER A 86 -2.87 -6.33 -16.29
C SER A 86 -3.96 -6.21 -17.37
N ARG A 87 -5.25 -6.33 -17.01
CA ARG A 87 -6.38 -6.17 -17.94
C ARG A 87 -6.49 -4.74 -18.46
N LYS A 88 -5.94 -3.77 -17.74
CA LYS A 88 -6.08 -2.34 -18.06
C LYS A 88 -4.82 -1.51 -17.85
N TRP A 89 -4.05 -1.78 -16.79
CA TRP A 89 -3.11 -0.81 -16.26
C TRP A 89 -1.67 -1.02 -16.71
N CYS A 90 -1.19 -2.27 -16.68
CA CYS A 90 0.16 -2.62 -17.10
C CYS A 90 0.12 -3.68 -18.21
N LYS A 91 1.20 -3.76 -18.98
CA LYS A 91 1.31 -4.70 -20.10
C LYS A 91 2.04 -5.98 -19.68
N ASN A 92 1.45 -7.12 -20.06
CA ASN A 92 2.12 -8.41 -20.12
C ASN A 92 2.60 -8.69 -21.56
N LEU A 93 3.12 -9.90 -21.83
CA LEU A 93 3.53 -10.30 -23.19
C LEU A 93 2.36 -10.33 -24.21
N ASN A 94 1.11 -10.20 -23.77
CA ASN A 94 -0.05 -10.07 -24.65
C ASN A 94 -0.15 -8.63 -25.20
N PRO A 95 -0.02 -8.41 -26.53
CA PRO A 95 -0.04 -7.07 -27.12
C PRO A 95 -1.44 -6.44 -27.20
N ASN A 96 -2.52 -7.20 -26.98
CA ASN A 96 -3.89 -6.78 -27.25
C ASN A 96 -4.60 -6.14 -26.04
N VAL A 97 -3.92 -5.96 -24.91
CA VAL A 97 -4.50 -5.34 -23.70
C VAL A 97 -4.12 -3.87 -23.57
N PRO A 98 -5.01 -3.01 -23.05
CA PRO A 98 -4.67 -1.64 -22.71
C PRO A 98 -3.50 -1.58 -21.72
N ASN A 99 -2.63 -0.60 -21.90
CA ASN A 99 -1.48 -0.34 -21.01
C ASN A 99 -1.50 1.12 -20.55
N LEU A 100 -2.45 1.46 -19.68
CA LEU A 100 -2.66 2.87 -19.31
C LEU A 100 -1.51 3.45 -18.51
N CYS A 101 -0.78 2.67 -17.71
CA CYS A 101 0.42 3.13 -17.01
C CYS A 101 1.69 3.09 -17.89
N GLN A 102 1.61 2.59 -19.13
CA GLN A 102 2.71 2.56 -20.08
C GLN A 102 3.96 1.82 -19.56
N MET A 103 3.76 0.74 -18.79
CA MET A 103 4.83 -0.05 -18.17
C MET A 103 4.56 -1.54 -18.27
N TYR A 104 5.56 -2.38 -18.00
CA TYR A 104 5.35 -3.82 -17.86
C TYR A 104 4.86 -4.16 -16.46
N CYS A 105 4.03 -5.20 -16.33
CA CYS A 105 3.59 -5.63 -15.00
C CYS A 105 4.74 -6.16 -14.13
N SER A 106 5.85 -6.59 -14.74
CA SER A 106 7.09 -6.93 -14.03
C SER A 106 7.73 -5.75 -13.32
N ASP A 107 7.56 -4.53 -13.84
CA ASP A 107 8.15 -3.32 -13.26
C ASP A 107 7.49 -3.00 -11.91
N LEU A 108 6.22 -3.39 -11.73
CA LEU A 108 5.46 -3.26 -10.49
C LEU A 108 5.95 -4.18 -9.37
N LEU A 109 6.80 -5.16 -9.68
CA LEU A 109 7.39 -6.09 -8.70
C LEU A 109 8.67 -5.54 -8.07
N ASN A 110 9.13 -4.37 -8.51
CA ASN A 110 10.33 -3.73 -8.01
C ASN A 110 10.12 -3.26 -6.55
N PRO A 111 11.08 -3.48 -5.63
CA PRO A 111 11.03 -2.90 -4.29
C PRO A 111 11.04 -1.36 -4.30
N ASN A 112 11.59 -0.72 -5.33
CA ASN A 112 11.45 0.71 -5.55
C ASN A 112 10.01 1.02 -6.01
N LEU A 113 9.23 1.62 -5.12
CA LEU A 113 7.80 1.86 -5.32
C LEU A 113 7.48 3.06 -6.21
N LYS A 114 8.45 3.80 -6.74
CA LYS A 114 8.20 5.05 -7.47
C LYS A 114 7.21 4.87 -8.62
N ASP A 115 7.46 3.94 -9.52
CA ASP A 115 6.59 3.73 -10.69
C ASP A 115 5.26 3.09 -10.29
N THR A 116 5.28 2.21 -9.30
CA THR A 116 4.08 1.59 -8.71
C THR A 116 3.14 2.64 -8.11
N VAL A 117 3.69 3.61 -7.38
CA VAL A 117 2.95 4.73 -6.81
C VAL A 117 2.39 5.64 -7.91
N ILE A 118 3.20 6.00 -8.92
CA ILE A 118 2.75 6.83 -10.04
C ILE A 118 1.58 6.16 -10.77
N CYS A 119 1.66 4.84 -11.02
CA CYS A 119 0.57 4.09 -11.63
C CYS A 119 -0.67 4.07 -10.72
N ALA A 120 -0.52 3.79 -9.42
CA ALA A 120 -1.64 3.80 -8.48
C ALA A 120 -2.33 5.17 -8.41
N MET A 121 -1.57 6.28 -8.40
CA MET A 121 -2.11 7.63 -8.49
C MET A 121 -2.94 7.83 -9.75
N LYS A 122 -2.47 7.35 -10.90
CA LYS A 122 -3.23 7.40 -12.15
C LYS A 122 -4.55 6.63 -12.06
N ILE A 123 -4.56 5.47 -11.40
CA ILE A 123 -5.79 4.70 -11.16
C ILE A 123 -6.76 5.50 -10.28
N THR A 124 -6.27 6.20 -9.26
CA THR A 124 -7.14 7.01 -8.39
C THR A 124 -7.76 8.22 -9.08
N GLN A 125 -7.29 8.60 -10.27
CA GLN A 125 -7.90 9.64 -11.09
C GLN A 125 -9.12 9.11 -11.90
N ASP A 126 -9.30 7.79 -12.01
CA ASP A 126 -10.53 7.23 -12.57
C ASP A 126 -11.74 7.56 -11.69
N PRO A 127 -12.97 7.59 -12.22
CA PRO A 127 -14.17 7.96 -11.46
C PRO A 127 -14.44 7.14 -10.19
N GLN A 128 -13.90 5.92 -10.10
CA GLN A 128 -14.03 5.07 -8.91
C GLN A 128 -12.98 5.40 -7.82
N GLY A 129 -11.93 6.15 -8.15
CA GLY A 129 -10.82 6.44 -7.24
C GLY A 129 -10.20 5.16 -6.67
N LEU A 130 -9.96 5.17 -5.35
CA LEU A 130 -9.54 3.98 -4.59
C LEU A 130 -10.58 2.85 -4.57
N GLY A 131 -11.84 3.13 -4.91
CA GLY A 131 -12.89 2.13 -5.07
C GLY A 131 -12.64 1.15 -6.23
N SER A 132 -11.63 1.40 -7.06
CA SER A 132 -11.17 0.46 -8.10
C SER A 132 -10.60 -0.84 -7.51
N TRP A 133 -10.16 -0.82 -6.25
CA TRP A 133 -9.65 -2.00 -5.54
C TRP A 133 -10.73 -2.62 -4.67
N GLU A 134 -10.99 -3.91 -4.85
CA GLU A 134 -11.91 -4.66 -4.00
C GLU A 134 -11.43 -4.70 -2.54
N ALA A 135 -10.13 -4.91 -2.33
CA ALA A 135 -9.50 -4.86 -1.01
C ALA A 135 -9.78 -3.54 -0.29
N TRP A 136 -9.72 -2.40 -1.00
CA TRP A 136 -10.07 -1.09 -0.44
C TRP A 136 -11.54 -1.04 -0.01
N ARG A 137 -12.46 -1.41 -0.92
CA ARG A 137 -13.91 -1.34 -0.66
C ARG A 137 -14.33 -2.16 0.56
N HIS A 138 -13.74 -3.34 0.74
CA HIS A 138 -14.11 -4.25 1.83
C HIS A 138 -13.41 -3.95 3.16
N HIS A 139 -12.18 -3.44 3.12
CA HIS A 139 -11.36 -3.37 4.31
C HIS A 139 -10.98 -1.97 4.77
N CYS A 140 -11.05 -0.95 3.90
CA CYS A 140 -10.55 0.40 4.20
C CYS A 140 -11.62 1.49 4.03
N GLN A 141 -12.48 1.36 3.02
CA GLN A 141 -13.48 2.39 2.70
C GLN A 141 -14.43 2.65 3.86
N GLY A 142 -14.59 3.94 4.22
CA GLY A 142 -15.51 4.36 5.28
C GLY A 142 -15.03 4.08 6.71
N LYS A 143 -13.78 3.62 6.89
CA LYS A 143 -13.18 3.43 8.22
C LYS A 143 -12.30 4.61 8.61
N ASP A 144 -12.11 4.77 9.92
CA ASP A 144 -11.02 5.59 10.44
C ASP A 144 -9.70 4.85 10.17
N LEU A 145 -8.77 5.53 9.51
CA LEU A 145 -7.48 4.97 9.11
C LEU A 145 -6.32 5.57 9.92
N SER A 146 -6.59 6.39 10.94
CA SER A 146 -5.56 6.99 11.79
C SER A 146 -4.66 5.95 12.47
N ASP A 147 -5.23 4.80 12.87
CA ASP A 147 -4.48 3.67 13.46
C ASP A 147 -3.36 3.13 12.54
N TRP A 148 -3.43 3.33 11.22
CA TRP A 148 -2.40 2.84 10.29
C TRP A 148 -1.08 3.60 10.35
N VAL A 149 -1.07 4.77 10.99
CA VAL A 149 0.13 5.60 11.16
C VAL A 149 0.33 6.05 12.60
N ASP A 150 -0.42 5.48 13.53
CA ASP A 150 -0.23 5.81 14.93
C ASP A 150 1.19 5.42 15.35
N GLY A 151 1.95 6.40 15.85
CA GLY A 151 3.37 6.23 16.19
C GLY A 151 4.36 6.30 15.02
N CYS A 152 3.94 6.63 13.80
CA CYS A 152 4.87 6.99 12.72
C CYS A 152 5.29 8.47 12.83
N GLU A 153 6.59 8.75 12.75
CA GLU A 153 7.10 10.11 12.51
C GLU A 153 6.98 10.42 11.00
N LEU A 154 6.20 11.44 10.65
CA LEU A 154 5.90 11.83 9.26
C LEU A 154 6.74 13.04 8.80
#